data_AF-A0A936XK64-F1
#
_entry.id   AF-A0A936XK64-F1
#
_cell.length_a   1.000
_cell.length_b   1.000
_cell.length_c   1.000
_cell.angle_alpha   90.00
_cell.angle_beta   90.00
_cell.angle_gamma   90.00
#
_symmetry.space_group_name_H-M   'P 1'
#
loop_
_entity.id
_entity.type
_entity.pdbx_description
1 polymer ?
#
loop_
_entity_poly.entity_id
_entity_poly.type
_entity_poly.pdbx_seq_one_letter_code
_entity_poly.pdbx_strand_id
1 'polypeptide(L)'
;MKSFVHHIQDLFTSTTDLAEAKWKLYKIRVAQKMAEKMTSFVAVIFIAFFMFTALLILSVGAAYWIGAGTGNTRDGFFIVGGFYLLLGLLIYIFRNAWIKRPLSNKIVRKLVK
;
A
#
# COMPACT_ATOMS: atom_id res chain seq x y z
N MET A 1 -18.00 -16.84 -55.93
CA MET A 1 -18.03 -15.66 -55.04
C MET A 1 -18.64 -15.95 -53.66
N LYS A 2 -19.84 -16.56 -53.55
CA LYS A 2 -20.49 -16.89 -52.25
C LYS A 2 -19.65 -17.75 -51.28
N SER A 3 -18.85 -18.69 -51.79
CA SER A 3 -17.99 -19.58 -50.98
C SER A 3 -16.85 -18.85 -50.25
N PHE A 4 -16.28 -17.79 -50.83
CA PHE A 4 -15.19 -17.02 -50.23
C PHE A 4 -15.68 -16.14 -49.08
N VAL A 5 -16.86 -15.54 -49.24
CA VAL A 5 -17.52 -14.73 -48.19
C VAL A 5 -17.84 -15.56 -46.96
N HIS A 6 -18.26 -16.81 -47.15
CA HIS A 6 -18.57 -17.73 -46.05
C HIS A 6 -17.34 -18.07 -45.19
N HIS A 7 -16.18 -18.31 -45.82
CA HIS A 7 -14.94 -18.58 -45.10
C HIS A 7 -14.45 -17.36 -44.30
N ILE A 8 -14.59 -16.15 -44.85
CA ILE A 8 -14.26 -14.91 -44.13
C ILE A 8 -15.18 -14.73 -42.92
N GLN A 9 -16.46 -15.10 -43.07
CA GLN A 9 -17.44 -15.01 -41.99
C GLN A 9 -17.15 -16.02 -40.87
N ASP A 10 -16.78 -17.26 -41.18
CA ASP A 10 -16.40 -18.26 -40.17
C ASP A 10 -15.14 -17.85 -39.38
N LEU A 11 -14.15 -17.25 -40.07
CA LEU A 11 -12.95 -16.70 -39.41
C LEU A 11 -13.26 -15.52 -38.50
N PHE A 12 -14.14 -14.62 -38.94
CA PHE A 12 -14.58 -13.47 -38.15
C PHE A 12 -15.32 -13.94 -36.89
N THR A 13 -16.27 -14.87 -37.06
CA THR A 13 -17.09 -15.42 -35.98
C THR A 13 -16.23 -16.13 -34.92
N SER A 14 -15.29 -16.97 -35.36
CA SER A 14 -14.34 -17.63 -34.47
C SER A 14 -13.46 -16.64 -33.70
N THR A 15 -13.05 -15.55 -34.35
CA THR A 15 -12.21 -14.52 -33.71
C THR A 15 -13.00 -13.70 -32.69
N THR A 16 -14.27 -13.37 -32.98
CA THR A 16 -15.16 -12.73 -32.01
C THR A 16 -15.45 -13.63 -30.81
N ASP A 17 -15.68 -14.92 -31.02
CA ASP A 17 -15.89 -15.88 -29.92
C ASP A 17 -14.66 -15.99 -29.02
N LEU A 18 -13.45 -15.99 -29.62
CA LEU A 18 -12.19 -15.95 -28.87
C LEU A 18 -11.99 -14.62 -28.12
N ALA A 19 -12.41 -13.50 -28.70
CA ALA A 19 -12.34 -12.18 -28.07
C ALA A 19 -13.30 -12.09 -26.87
N GLU A 20 -14.53 -12.57 -27.01
CA GLU A 20 -15.52 -12.64 -25.92
C GLU A 20 -15.05 -13.58 -24.80
N ALA A 21 -14.49 -14.74 -25.15
CA ALA A 21 -13.93 -15.66 -24.17
C ALA A 21 -12.76 -15.02 -23.39
N LYS A 22 -11.84 -14.33 -24.08
CA LYS A 22 -10.75 -13.59 -23.45
C LYS A 22 -11.27 -12.46 -22.55
N TRP A 23 -12.31 -11.75 -22.98
CA TRP A 23 -12.92 -10.69 -22.20
C TRP A 23 -13.57 -11.20 -20.92
N LYS A 24 -14.30 -12.32 -21.01
CA LYS A 24 -14.92 -13.00 -19.87
C LYS A 24 -13.86 -13.47 -18.86
N LEU A 25 -12.78 -14.08 -19.36
CA LEU A 25 -11.64 -14.49 -18.52
C LEU A 25 -10.94 -13.30 -17.86
N TYR A 26 -10.76 -12.19 -18.58
CA TYR A 26 -10.17 -10.98 -18.04
C TYR A 26 -11.02 -10.38 -16.92
N LYS A 27 -12.35 -10.27 -17.12
CA LYS A 27 -13.29 -9.77 -16.11
C LYS A 27 -13.22 -10.60 -14.81
N ILE A 28 -13.23 -11.92 -14.94
CA ILE A 28 -13.13 -12.84 -13.79
C ILE A 28 -11.77 -12.71 -13.10
N ARG A 29 -10.67 -12.67 -13.87
CA ARG A 29 -9.31 -12.56 -13.34
C ARG A 29 -9.06 -11.23 -12.62
N VAL A 30 -9.62 -10.13 -13.13
CA VAL A 30 -9.57 -8.83 -12.45
C VAL A 30 -10.34 -8.90 -11.14
N ALA A 31 -11.56 -9.43 -11.13
CA ALA A 31 -12.35 -9.59 -9.91
C ALA A 31 -11.63 -10.45 -8.86
N GLN A 32 -11.04 -11.59 -9.25
CA GLN A 32 -10.25 -12.43 -8.35
C GLN A 32 -9.02 -11.71 -7.78
N LYS A 33 -8.23 -11.04 -8.64
CA LYS A 33 -7.06 -10.28 -8.17
C LYS A 33 -7.43 -9.14 -7.24
N MET A 34 -8.56 -8.47 -7.48
CA MET A 34 -9.06 -7.43 -6.60
C MET A 34 -9.51 -8.02 -5.26
N ALA A 35 -10.23 -9.14 -5.28
CA ALA A 35 -10.65 -9.83 -4.06
C ALA A 35 -9.46 -10.28 -3.20
N GLU A 36 -8.47 -10.96 -3.78
CA GLU A 36 -7.25 -11.38 -3.07
C GLU A 36 -6.50 -10.18 -2.46
N LYS A 37 -6.36 -9.09 -3.22
CA LYS A 37 -5.70 -7.88 -2.73
C LYS A 37 -6.51 -7.18 -1.64
N MET A 38 -7.84 -7.13 -1.75
CA MET A 38 -8.71 -6.56 -0.73
C MET A 38 -8.62 -7.35 0.58
N THR A 39 -8.64 -8.68 0.51
CA THR A 39 -8.48 -9.54 1.69
C THR A 39 -7.13 -9.31 2.36
N SER A 40 -6.05 -9.22 1.59
CA SER A 40 -4.72 -8.89 2.12
C SER A 40 -4.66 -7.47 2.70
N PHE A 41 -5.30 -6.49 2.06
CA PHE A 41 -5.35 -5.11 2.54
C PHE A 41 -6.02 -5.00 3.91
N VAL A 42 -7.14 -5.70 4.10
CA VAL A 42 -7.86 -5.73 5.37
C VAL A 42 -6.96 -6.28 6.47
N ALA A 43 -6.28 -7.41 6.23
CA ALA A 43 -5.34 -7.98 7.20
C ALA A 43 -4.20 -7.00 7.55
N VAL A 44 -3.62 -6.33 6.55
CA VAL A 44 -2.57 -5.32 6.77
C VAL A 44 -3.08 -4.14 7.60
N ILE A 45 -4.30 -3.66 7.35
CA ILE A 45 -4.92 -2.57 8.14
C ILE A 45 -5.10 -3.01 9.60
N PHE A 46 -5.61 -4.22 9.84
CA PHE A 46 -5.78 -4.73 11.20
C PHE A 46 -4.44 -4.85 11.93
N ILE A 47 -3.42 -5.43 11.30
CA ILE A 47 -2.08 -5.54 11.88
C ILE A 47 -1.51 -4.14 12.18
N ALA A 48 -1.64 -3.21 11.23
CA ALA A 48 -1.18 -1.84 11.43
C ALA A 48 -1.92 -1.14 12.58
N PHE A 49 -3.23 -1.36 12.72
CA PHE A 49 -4.04 -0.80 13.79
C PHE A 49 -3.61 -1.32 15.17
N PHE A 50 -3.41 -2.63 15.31
CA PHE A 50 -2.93 -3.23 16.55
C PHE A 50 -1.51 -2.79 16.89
N MET A 51 -0.63 -2.74 15.89
CA MET A 51 0.75 -2.27 16.07
C MET A 51 0.77 -0.79 16.49
N PHE A 52 -0.06 0.05 15.88
CA PHE A 52 -0.21 1.45 16.26
C PHE A 52 -0.72 1.59 17.69
N THR A 53 -1.75 0.83 18.07
CA THR A 53 -2.32 0.84 19.43
C THR A 53 -1.29 0.38 20.46
N ALA A 54 -0.56 -0.70 20.18
CA ALA A 54 0.51 -1.18 21.04
C ALA A 54 1.61 -0.12 21.22
N LEU A 55 2.01 0.55 20.14
CA LEU A 55 3.00 1.62 20.19
C LEU A 55 2.52 2.82 21.03
N LEU A 56 1.24 3.18 20.95
CA LEU A 56 0.67 4.23 21.81
C LEU A 56 0.75 3.84 23.29
N ILE A 57 0.35 2.62 23.65
CA ILE A 57 0.41 2.13 25.03
C ILE A 57 1.86 2.12 25.53
N LEU A 58 2.80 1.65 24.70
CA LEU A 58 4.23 1.69 25.02
C LEU A 58 4.74 3.11 25.21
N SER A 59 4.29 4.07 24.40
CA SER A 59 4.67 5.48 24.52
C SER A 59 4.17 6.09 25.83
N VAL A 60 2.92 5.80 26.20
CA VAL A 60 2.33 6.23 27.49
C VAL A 60 3.08 5.58 28.65
N GLY A 61 3.39 4.28 28.56
CA GLY A 61 4.17 3.56 29.57
C GLY A 61 5.58 4.12 29.72
N ALA A 62 6.27 4.43 28.62
CA ALA A 62 7.59 5.06 28.63
C ALA A 62 7.53 6.46 29.25
N ALA A 63 6.52 7.27 28.92
CA ALA A 63 6.32 8.57 29.54
C ALA A 63 6.08 8.46 31.04
N TYR A 64 5.30 7.47 31.48
CA TYR A 64 5.04 7.23 32.90
C TYR A 64 6.29 6.77 33.65
N TRP A 65 7.07 5.87 33.06
CA TRP A 65 8.31 5.36 33.65
C TRP A 65 9.38 6.45 33.78
N ILE A 66 9.57 7.24 32.73
CA ILE A 66 10.48 8.40 32.74
C ILE A 66 9.99 9.43 33.78
N GLY A 67 8.69 9.76 33.75
CA GLY A 67 8.10 10.73 34.67
C GLY A 67 8.15 10.31 36.14
N ALA A 68 8.08 9.01 36.44
CA ALA A 68 8.26 8.48 37.79
C ALA A 68 9.69 8.71 38.31
N GLY A 69 10.70 8.59 37.43
CA GLY A 69 12.09 8.89 37.77
C GLY A 69 12.36 10.38 38.04
N THR A 70 11.63 11.28 37.37
CA THR A 70 11.75 12.73 37.55
C THR A 70 10.91 13.28 38.71
N GLY A 71 10.09 12.43 39.36
CA GLY A 71 9.18 12.83 40.44
C GLY A 71 7.90 13.53 39.97
N ASN A 72 7.71 13.72 38.66
CA ASN A 72 6.50 14.29 38.08
C ASN A 72 6.21 13.67 36.70
N THR A 73 5.02 13.07 36.57
CA THR A 73 4.58 12.42 35.32
C THR A 73 4.51 13.40 34.14
N ARG A 74 4.30 14.70 34.38
CA ARG A 74 4.26 15.72 33.32
C ARG A 74 5.57 15.80 32.52
N ASP A 75 6.70 15.68 33.20
CA ASP A 75 8.01 15.82 32.57
C ASP A 75 8.31 14.64 31.65
N GLY A 76 7.85 13.44 32.02
CA GLY A 76 7.95 12.25 31.17
C GLY A 76 7.19 12.38 29.85
N PHE A 77 5.99 12.94 29.87
CA PHE A 77 5.25 13.23 28.62
C PHE A 77 5.93 14.32 27.79
N PHE A 78 6.52 15.33 28.42
CA PHE A 78 7.23 16.41 27.72
C PHE A 78 8.48 15.89 27.00
N ILE A 79 9.25 15.01 27.65
CA ILE A 79 10.44 14.38 27.07
C ILE A 79 10.06 13.47 25.89
N VAL A 80 9.09 12.58 26.08
CA VAL A 80 8.65 11.67 25.02
C VAL A 80 8.03 12.44 23.86
N GLY A 81 7.19 13.45 24.12
CA GLY A 81 6.62 14.32 23.10
C GLY A 81 7.68 15.13 22.34
N GLY A 82 8.66 15.69 23.05
CA GLY A 82 9.80 16.39 22.46
C GLY A 82 10.65 15.47 21.56
N PHE A 83 10.86 14.22 21.98
CA PHE A 83 11.54 13.21 21.17
C PHE A 83 10.77 12.91 19.88
N TYR A 84 9.45 12.75 19.93
CA TYR A 84 8.63 12.56 18.73
C TYR A 84 8.65 13.78 17.79
N LEU A 85 8.66 15.00 18.33
CA LEU A 85 8.81 16.22 17.53
C LEU A 85 10.16 16.31 16.83
N LEU A 86 11.25 15.98 17.56
CA LEU A 86 12.60 15.94 17.00
C LEU A 86 12.72 14.89 15.88
N LEU A 87 12.18 13.69 16.10
CA LEU A 87 12.10 12.65 15.06
C LEU A 87 11.33 13.13 13.83
N GLY A 88 10.18 13.77 14.03
CA GLY A 88 9.37 14.33 12.95
C GLY A 88 10.14 15.40 12.16
N LEU A 89 10.85 16.29 12.85
CA LEU A 89 11.69 17.30 12.22
C LEU A 89 12.85 16.69 11.44
N LEU A 90 13.50 15.67 11.99
CA LEU A 90 14.58 14.93 11.33
C LEU A 90 14.07 14.31 10.02
N ILE A 91 12.94 13.60 10.09
CA ILE A 91 12.29 13.00 8.90
C ILE A 91 11.94 14.09 7.88
N TYR A 92 11.43 15.24 8.32
CA TYR A 92 11.09 16.35 7.43
C TYR A 92 12.31 16.88 6.66
N ILE A 93 13.46 17.02 7.33
CA ILE A 93 14.71 17.47 6.72
C ILE A 93 15.24 16.40 5.74
N PHE A 94 15.25 15.13 6.14
CA PHE A 94 15.74 14.02 5.32
C PHE A 94 14.73 13.52 4.28
N ARG A 95 13.51 14.08 4.22
CA ARG A 95 12.42 13.62 3.34
C ARG A 95 12.86 13.50 1.87
N ASN A 96 13.70 14.42 1.42
CA ASN A 96 14.13 14.47 0.03
C ASN A 96 15.10 13.32 -0.30
N ALA A 97 15.97 12.95 0.64
CA ALA A 97 16.95 11.88 0.48
C ALA A 97 16.34 10.49 0.66
N TRP A 98 15.49 10.30 1.68
CA TRP A 98 14.95 8.99 2.04
C TRP A 98 13.68 8.60 1.28
N ILE A 99 12.84 9.56 0.92
CA ILE A 99 11.53 9.26 0.29
C ILE A 99 11.57 9.61 -1.20
N LYS A 100 11.92 10.86 -1.53
CA LYS A 100 11.80 11.36 -2.91
C LYS A 100 12.71 10.66 -3.91
N ARG A 101 14.00 10.47 -3.57
CA ARG A 101 14.99 9.83 -4.46
C ARG A 101 14.69 8.36 -4.77
N PRO A 102 14.46 7.45 -3.79
CA PRO A 102 14.20 6.06 -4.11
C PRO A 102 12.83 5.84 -4.76
N LEU A 103 11.82 6.66 -4.42
CA LEU A 103 10.50 6.55 -5.01
C LEU A 103 10.52 6.97 -6.49
N SER A 104 11.18 8.09 -6.81
CA SER A 104 11.34 8.56 -8.20
C SER A 104 12.13 7.55 -9.04
N ASN A 105 13.26 7.04 -8.53
CA ASN A 105 14.04 6.04 -9.26
C ASN A 105 13.26 4.74 -9.48
N LYS A 106 12.44 4.28 -8.52
CA LYS A 106 11.60 3.08 -8.70
C LYS A 106 10.50 3.28 -9.74
N ILE A 107 9.88 4.47 -9.79
CA ILE A 107 8.84 4.80 -10.77
C ILE A 107 9.45 4.87 -12.17
N VAL A 108 10.56 5.61 -12.36
CA VAL A 108 11.23 5.74 -13.66
C VAL A 108 11.70 4.37 -14.18
N ARG A 109 12.29 3.52 -13.34
CA ARG A 109 12.74 2.17 -13.75
C ARG A 109 11.60 1.22 -14.15
N LYS A 110 10.39 1.44 -13.64
CA LYS A 110 9.19 0.67 -14.01
C LYS A 110 8.50 1.17 -15.28
N LEU A 111 8.76 2.42 -15.68
CA LEU A 111 8.19 3.04 -16.88
C LEU A 111 9.10 2.88 -18.10
N VAL A 112 10.42 2.81 -17.88
CA VAL A 112 11.43 2.66 -18.94
C VAL A 112 11.65 1.19 -19.33
N LYS A 113 11.07 0.23 -18.61
CA LYS A 113 11.13 -1.21 -18.89
C LYS A 113 9.76 -1.72 -19.32
#